data_AF-A0A927ZLA8-F1
#
_entry.id   AF-A0A927ZLA8-F1
#
_cell.length_a   1.000
_cell.length_b   1.000
_cell.length_c   1.000
_cell.angle_alpha   90.00
_cell.angle_beta   90.00
_cell.angle_gamma   90.00
#
_symmetry.space_group_name_H-M   'P 1'
#
loop_
_entity.id
_entity.type
_entity.pdbx_description
1 polymer ?
#
loop_
_entity_poly.entity_id
_entity_poly.type
_entity_poly.pdbx_seq_one_letter_code
_entity_poly.pdbx_strand_id
1 'polypeptide(L)'
;MDKVTLLTVKDLAIRWQKDEKSIRKYVSEGVVKTCKGVPGVMFHPKHIAELEGVELEKFSPLERRKMQRRIEDLETIVKLQNEQLRKVAMIGTESMNLLQKIMIE
;
A
#
# COMPACT_ATOMS: atom_id res chain seq x y z
N MET A 1 -8.11 -14.51 9.35
CA MET A 1 -8.00 -13.16 9.92
C MET A 1 -7.37 -13.34 11.28
N ASP A 2 -6.10 -12.96 11.43
CA ASP A 2 -5.42 -13.09 12.71
C ASP A 2 -6.08 -12.16 13.74
N LYS A 3 -6.36 -12.70 14.92
CA LYS A 3 -6.99 -11.97 16.02
C LYS A 3 -5.98 -10.96 16.57
N VAL A 4 -6.20 -9.67 16.32
CA VAL A 4 -5.33 -8.60 16.85
C VAL A 4 -5.69 -8.34 18.31
N THR A 5 -4.76 -8.67 19.20
CA THR A 5 -4.86 -8.35 20.63
C THR A 5 -4.18 -7.01 20.90
N LEU A 6 -4.91 -6.05 21.46
CA LEU A 6 -4.35 -4.76 21.84
C LEU A 6 -3.46 -4.88 23.09
N LEU A 7 -2.44 -4.03 23.16
CA LEU A 7 -1.51 -3.99 24.29
C LEU A 7 -1.99 -2.99 25.33
N THR A 8 -1.94 -3.35 26.60
CA THR A 8 -2.20 -2.44 27.71
C THR A 8 -0.93 -1.66 28.11
N VAL A 9 -1.08 -0.68 29.00
CA VAL A 9 0.05 0.02 29.63
C VAL A 9 1.00 -0.95 30.33
N LYS A 10 0.44 -1.97 31.00
CA LYS A 10 1.23 -2.99 31.71
C LYS A 10 2.03 -3.86 30.74
N ASP A 11 1.43 -4.25 29.62
CA ASP A 11 2.12 -5.06 28.60
C ASP A 11 3.28 -4.28 27.98
N LEU A 12 3.06 -3.00 27.69
CA LEU A 12 4.09 -2.13 27.13
C LEU A 12 5.21 -1.84 28.13
N ALA A 13 4.86 -1.65 29.40
CA ALA A 13 5.80 -1.48 30.51
C ALA A 13 6.74 -2.70 30.64
N ILE A 14 6.18 -3.90 30.62
CA ILE A 14 6.97 -5.15 30.64
C ILE A 14 7.86 -5.25 29.40
N ARG A 15 7.30 -4.99 28.21
CA ARG A 15 8.01 -5.11 26.92
C ARG A 15 9.23 -4.20 26.82
N TRP A 16 9.13 -2.97 27.33
CA TRP A 16 10.20 -1.98 27.29
C TRP A 16 11.04 -1.90 28.57
N GLN A 17 10.77 -2.78 29.55
CA GLN A 17 11.40 -2.77 30.87
C GLN A 17 11.34 -1.38 31.52
N LYS A 18 10.15 -0.78 31.49
CA LYS A 18 9.84 0.53 32.10
C LYS A 18 8.70 0.39 33.09
N ASP A 19 8.63 1.33 34.02
CA ASP A 19 7.47 1.50 34.89
C ASP A 19 6.26 2.08 34.13
N GLU A 20 5.04 1.71 34.56
CA GLU A 20 3.79 2.16 33.94
C GLU A 20 3.65 3.69 33.93
N LYS A 21 4.24 4.37 34.94
CA LYS A 21 4.27 5.83 35.01
C LYS A 21 5.06 6.44 33.86
N SER A 22 6.20 5.84 33.51
CA SER A 22 7.00 6.25 32.35
C SER A 22 6.23 6.04 31.04
N ILE A 23 5.51 4.93 30.90
CA ILE A 23 4.65 4.70 29.72
C ILE A 23 3.55 5.77 29.60
N ARG A 24 2.87 6.11 30.70
CA ARG A 24 1.85 7.18 30.70
C ARG A 24 2.45 8.55 30.35
N LYS A 25 3.68 8.81 30.79
CA LYS A 25 4.42 10.02 30.42
C LYS A 25 4.66 10.08 28.90
N TYR A 26 5.10 8.99 28.28
CA TYR A 26 5.28 8.92 26.82
C TYR A 26 3.97 9.13 26.05
N VAL A 27 2.84 8.71 26.60
CA VAL A 27 1.51 9.02 26.03
C VAL A 27 1.20 10.52 26.14
N SER A 28 1.44 11.13 27.32
CA SER A 28 1.20 12.57 27.52
C SER A 28 2.11 13.46 26.67
N GLU A 29 3.35 13.01 26.41
CA GLU A 29 4.33 13.69 25.56
C GLU A 29 4.07 13.43 24.06
N GLY A 30 3.11 12.56 23.72
CA GLY A 30 2.75 12.23 22.34
C GLY A 30 3.72 11.30 21.63
N VAL A 31 4.70 10.73 22.34
CA VAL A 31 5.67 9.75 21.81
C VAL A 31 4.97 8.45 21.42
N VAL A 32 3.99 8.01 22.22
CA VAL A 32 3.22 6.78 21.97
C VAL A 32 1.74 7.13 21.79
N LYS A 33 1.16 6.70 20.67
CA LYS A 33 -0.26 6.95 20.36
C LYS A 33 -1.14 5.81 20.89
N THR A 34 -2.23 6.19 21.53
CA THR A 34 -3.24 5.26 22.03
C THR A 34 -4.33 5.00 20.98
N CYS A 35 -4.98 3.85 21.07
CA CYS A 35 -6.14 3.52 20.25
C CYS A 35 -7.35 4.35 20.70
N LYS A 36 -8.07 4.93 19.73
CA LYS A 36 -9.33 5.64 19.97
C LYS A 36 -10.50 4.66 19.89
N GLY A 37 -11.49 4.81 20.77
CA GLY A 37 -12.73 4.01 20.73
C GLY A 37 -12.70 2.70 21.52
N VAL A 38 -11.65 2.47 22.33
CA VAL A 38 -11.58 1.32 23.26
C VAL A 38 -11.57 1.79 24.72
N PRO A 39 -12.15 1.01 25.65
CA PRO A 39 -12.11 1.36 27.07
C PRO A 39 -10.67 1.35 27.61
N GLY A 40 -10.24 2.47 28.18
CA GLY A 40 -8.91 2.60 28.79
C GLY A 40 -7.78 2.92 27.80
N VAL A 41 -6.54 2.88 28.31
CA VAL A 41 -5.33 3.20 27.54
C VAL A 41 -4.81 1.90 26.92
N MET A 42 -5.05 1.73 25.62
CA MET A 42 -4.57 0.58 24.85
C MET A 42 -3.77 1.03 23.63
N PHE A 43 -2.90 0.15 23.15
CA PHE A 43 -1.98 0.40 22.05
C PHE A 43 -2.12 -0.68 20.98
N HIS A 44 -2.06 -0.26 19.72
CA HIS A 44 -2.07 -1.18 18.60
C HIS A 44 -0.67 -1.82 18.45
N PRO A 45 -0.53 -3.16 18.41
CA PRO A 45 0.77 -3.82 18.30
C PRO A 45 1.59 -3.34 17.09
N LYS A 46 0.92 -3.08 15.96
CA LYS A 46 1.54 -2.50 14.76
C LYS A 46 2.24 -1.17 15.01
N HIS A 47 1.56 -0.24 15.71
CA HIS A 47 2.10 1.09 16.03
C HIS A 47 3.33 0.98 16.96
N ILE A 48 3.30 0.03 17.90
CA ILE A 48 4.43 -0.23 18.80
C ILE A 48 5.62 -0.83 18.04
N ALA A 49 5.38 -1.79 17.15
CA ALA A 49 6.45 -2.39 16.34
C ALA A 49 7.11 -1.37 15.40
N GLU A 50 6.33 -0.45 14.81
CA GLU A 50 6.87 0.68 14.04
C GLU A 50 7.79 1.59 14.89
N LEU A 51 7.42 1.87 16.14
CA LEU A 51 8.25 2.65 17.08
C LEU A 51 9.54 1.91 17.50
N GLU A 52 9.50 0.58 17.53
CA GLU A 52 10.66 -0.27 17.85
C GLU A 52 11.62 -0.45 16.66
N GLY A 53 11.33 0.20 15.52
CA GLY A 53 12.14 0.07 14.31
C GLY A 53 11.97 -1.27 13.60
N VAL A 54 10.91 -2.02 13.90
CA VAL A 54 10.58 -3.26 13.18
C VAL A 54 9.97 -2.88 11.84
N GLU A 55 10.66 -3.19 10.74
CA GLU A 55 10.10 -3.07 9.39
C GLU A 55 8.95 -4.07 9.21
N LEU A 56 7.72 -3.57 9.36
CA LEU A 56 6.54 -4.35 9.04
C LEU A 56 6.30 -4.28 7.53
N GLU A 57 6.65 -5.35 6.81
CA GLU A 57 6.25 -5.48 5.41
C GLU A 57 4.73 -5.39 5.32
N LYS A 58 4.23 -4.44 4.52
CA LYS A 58 2.79 -4.20 4.32
C LYS A 58 2.07 -5.39 3.65
N PHE A 59 2.84 -6.26 2.99
CA PHE A 59 2.35 -7.42 2.26
C PHE A 59 3.14 -8.64 2.69
N SER A 60 2.46 -9.76 2.89
CA SER A 60 3.15 -11.03 3.00
C SER A 60 3.92 -11.36 1.71
N PRO A 61 4.97 -12.20 1.75
CA PRO A 61 5.71 -12.59 0.55
C PRO A 61 4.81 -13.17 -0.56
N LEU A 62 3.73 -13.86 -0.19
CA LEU A 62 2.75 -14.42 -1.12
C LEU A 62 1.90 -13.31 -1.77
N GLU A 63 1.41 -12.35 -0.99
CA GLU A 63 0.66 -11.21 -1.50
C GLU A 63 1.53 -10.35 -2.42
N ARG A 64 2.78 -10.12 -2.04
CA ARG A 64 3.77 -9.42 -2.88
C ARG A 64 3.95 -10.12 -4.23
N ARG A 65 4.13 -11.45 -4.24
CA ARG A 65 4.23 -12.23 -5.49
C ARG A 65 2.95 -12.16 -6.34
N LYS A 66 1.78 -12.21 -5.71
CA LYS A 66 0.49 -12.10 -6.40
C LYS A 66 0.33 -10.72 -7.05
N MET A 67 0.71 -9.66 -6.34
CA MET A 67 0.69 -8.30 -6.86
C MET A 67 1.69 -8.12 -8.01
N GLN A 68 2.90 -8.65 -7.87
CA GLN A 68 3.93 -8.59 -8.91
C GLN A 68 3.44 -9.23 -10.22
N ARG A 69 2.86 -10.43 -10.16
CA ARG A 69 2.26 -11.07 -11.34
C ARG A 69 1.13 -10.24 -11.94
N ARG A 70 0.28 -9.65 -11.09
CA ARG A 70 -0.82 -8.81 -11.58
C ARG A 70 -0.32 -7.57 -12.30
N ILE A 71 0.78 -6.97 -11.85
CA ILE A 71 1.44 -5.85 -12.53
C ILE A 71 1.95 -6.30 -13.89
N GLU A 72 2.68 -7.41 -13.94
CA GLU A 72 3.22 -7.98 -15.19
C GLU A 72 2.12 -8.28 -16.22
N ASP A 73 1.00 -8.86 -15.77
CA ASP A 73 -0.18 -9.12 -16.61
C ASP A 73 -0.75 -7.82 -17.18
N LEU A 74 -0.90 -6.80 -16.34
CA LEU A 74 -1.46 -5.51 -16.73
C LEU A 74 -0.54 -4.76 -17.71
N GLU A 75 0.76 -4.76 -17.46
CA GLU A 75 1.77 -4.18 -18.35
C GLU A 75 1.74 -4.86 -19.73
N THR A 76 1.60 -6.18 -19.76
CA THR A 76 1.48 -6.95 -21.00
C THR A 76 0.21 -6.56 -21.78
N ILE A 77 -0.93 -6.45 -21.10
CA ILE A 77 -2.19 -6.03 -21.72
C ILE A 77 -2.08 -4.62 -22.29
N VAL A 78 -1.54 -3.67 -21.52
CA VAL A 78 -1.35 -2.28 -21.95
C VAL A 78 -0.45 -2.20 -23.18
N LYS A 79 0.64 -2.99 -23.20
CA LYS A 79 1.54 -3.05 -24.36
C LYS A 79 0.82 -3.53 -25.61
N LEU A 80 0.08 -4.63 -25.52
CA LEU A 80 -0.68 -5.19 -26.65
C LEU A 80 -1.76 -4.22 -27.15
N GLN A 81 -2.49 -3.56 -26.25
CA GLN A 81 -3.48 -2.55 -26.61
C GLN A 81 -2.85 -1.37 -27.34
N ASN A 82 -1.71 -0.87 -26.86
CA ASN A 82 -0.97 0.20 -27.52
C ASN A 82 -0.48 -0.19 -28.92
N GLU A 83 -0.01 -1.43 -29.10
CA GLU A 83 0.38 -1.95 -30.42
C GLU A 83 -0.83 -2.00 -31.37
N GLN A 84 -1.99 -2.45 -30.90
CA GLN A 84 -3.22 -2.46 -31.70
C GLN A 84 -3.68 -1.04 -32.07
N LEU A 85 -3.67 -0.11 -31.12
CA LEU A 85 -4.02 1.29 -31.36
C LEU A 85 -3.10 1.93 -32.41
N ARG A 86 -1.79 1.64 -32.37
CA ARG A 86 -0.84 2.11 -33.38
C ARG A 86 -1.19 1.59 -34.78
N LYS A 87 -1.55 0.31 -34.90
CA LYS A 87 -1.97 -0.28 -36.19
C LYS A 87 -3.21 0.40 -36.75
N VAL A 88 -4.22 0.61 -35.91
CA VAL A 88 -5.45 1.32 -36.31
C VAL A 88 -5.15 2.76 -36.73
N ALA A 89 -4.30 3.46 -35.99
CA ALA A 89 -3.89 4.82 -36.33
C ALA A 89 -3.20 4.87 -37.71
N MET A 90 -2.29 3.93 -38.00
CA MET A 90 -1.62 3.85 -39.30
C MET A 90 -2.61 3.68 -40.46
N ILE A 91 -3.55 2.73 -40.32
CA ILE A 91 -4.59 2.48 -41.34
C ILE A 91 -5.45 3.74 -41.54
N GLY A 92 -5.78 4.45 -40.46
CA GLY A 92 -6.51 5.71 -40.52
C GLY A 92 -5.76 6.79 -41.32
N THR A 93 -4.46 6.97 -41.05
CA THR A 93 -3.63 7.90 -41.83
C THR A 93 -3.51 7.50 -43.30
N GLU A 94 -3.33 6.21 -43.59
CA GLU A 94 -3.27 5.72 -44.98
C GLU A 94 -4.58 5.99 -45.72
N SER A 95 -5.72 5.71 -45.09
CA SER A 95 -7.04 5.97 -45.66
C SER A 95 -7.27 7.46 -45.93
N MET A 96 -6.86 8.33 -45.00
CA MET A 96 -6.97 9.79 -45.16
C MET A 96 -6.11 10.30 -46.31
N ASN A 97 -4.88 9.79 -46.45
CA ASN A 97 -3.98 10.14 -47.56
C ASN A 97 -4.58 9.73 -48.92
N LEU A 98 -5.26 8.58 -49.00
CA LEU A 98 -5.95 8.15 -50.21
C LEU A 98 -7.12 9.08 -50.56
N LEU A 99 -7.95 9.44 -49.58
CA LEU A 99 -9.05 10.39 -49.79
C LEU A 99 -8.55 11.75 -50.27
N GLN A 100 -7.44 12.25 -49.72
CA GLN A 100 -6.83 13.50 -50.17
C GLN A 100 -6.38 13.46 -51.63
N LYS A 101 -5.79 12.34 -52.09
CA LYS A 101 -5.39 12.20 -53.50
C LYS A 101 -6.60 12.25 -54.44
N ILE A 102 -7.68 11.56 -54.10
CA ILE A 102 -8.91 11.53 -54.91
C ILE A 102 -9.60 12.91 -54.96
N MET A 103 -9.53 13.70 -53.89
CA MET A 103 -10.15 15.05 -53.87
C MET A 103 -9.36 16.12 -54.64
N ILE A 104 -8.10 15.84 -55.03
CA ILE A 104 -7.23 16.79 -55.73
C ILE A 104 -7.18 16.51 -57.26
N GLU A 105 -7.58 15.31 -57.69
CA GLU A 105 -7.83 14.95 -59.09
C GLU A 105 -9.24 15.35 -59.55
#